data_AF-A0A7S1VRJ3-F1
#
_entry.id   AF-A0A7S1VRJ3-F1
#
_cell.length_a   1.000
_cell.length_b   1.000
_cell.length_c   1.000
_cell.angle_alpha   90.00
_cell.angle_beta   90.00
_cell.angle_gamma   90.00
#
_symmetry.space_group_name_H-M   'P 1'
#
loop_
_entity.id
_entity.type
_entity.pdbx_description
1 polymer ?
#
loop_
_entity_poly.entity_id
_entity_poly.type
_entity_poly.pdbx_seq_one_letter_code
_entity_poly.pdbx_strand_id
1 'polypeptide(L)'
;TYAPELDDDAKAVLGAYYAGLRDAPNRAAGRTTIRALESLVRLTQAHARLRCSAVATEDDAVSVIILMETQSGLPLNCLNLPVGAPRDASDQFPDETFLRRKEAVFDALDALDDESDGAGGAGSGGGG
;
A
#
# COMPACT_ATOMS: atom_id res chain seq x y z
N THR A 1 22.09 -9.83 -14.04
CA THR A 1 20.77 -9.18 -13.83
C THR A 1 20.43 -9.27 -12.37
N TYR A 2 20.19 -8.15 -11.67
CA TYR A 2 19.70 -8.19 -10.28
C TYR A 2 18.30 -8.79 -10.26
N ALA A 3 18.08 -9.80 -9.43
CA ALA A 3 16.78 -10.42 -9.19
C ALA A 3 16.46 -10.29 -7.70
N PRO A 4 16.08 -9.09 -7.23
CA PRO A 4 15.92 -8.85 -5.81
C PRO A 4 14.73 -9.64 -5.26
N GLU A 5 14.97 -10.30 -4.14
CA GLU A 5 13.92 -10.98 -3.37
C GLU A 5 13.27 -9.99 -2.41
N LEU A 6 11.98 -10.18 -2.12
CA LEU A 6 11.32 -9.38 -1.10
C LEU A 6 11.75 -9.86 0.28
N ASP A 7 12.10 -8.92 1.15
CA ASP A 7 12.18 -9.20 2.58
C ASP A 7 10.78 -9.36 3.18
N ASP A 8 10.74 -9.71 4.46
CA ASP A 8 9.49 -10.00 5.15
C ASP A 8 8.69 -8.73 5.43
N ASP A 9 9.36 -7.60 5.66
CA ASP A 9 8.72 -6.30 5.87
C ASP A 9 8.02 -5.81 4.59
N ALA A 10 8.67 -5.94 3.43
CA ALA A 10 8.06 -5.63 2.13
C ALA A 10 6.83 -6.52 1.86
N LYS A 11 6.90 -7.82 2.20
CA LYS A 11 5.76 -8.74 2.05
C LYS A 11 4.61 -8.33 2.96
N ALA A 12 4.89 -7.96 4.20
CA ALA A 12 3.88 -7.51 5.16
C ALA A 12 3.14 -6.28 4.66
N VAL A 13 3.89 -5.24 4.24
CA VAL A 13 3.31 -3.99 3.69
C VAL A 13 2.47 -4.24 2.45
N LEU A 14 2.95 -5.04 1.49
CA LEU A 14 2.17 -5.39 0.30
C LEU A 14 0.93 -6.23 0.63
N GLY A 15 1.03 -7.10 1.64
CA GLY A 15 -0.07 -7.91 2.14
C GLY A 15 -1.19 -7.06 2.75
N ALA A 16 -0.85 -6.15 3.65
CA ALA A 16 -1.80 -5.24 4.29
C ALA A 16 -2.50 -4.35 3.25
N TYR A 17 -1.73 -3.76 2.33
CA TYR A 17 -2.30 -2.96 1.25
C TYR A 17 -3.24 -3.77 0.35
N TYR A 18 -2.87 -5.02 0.01
CA TYR A 18 -3.72 -5.90 -0.78
C TYR A 18 -4.99 -6.34 -0.05
N ALA A 19 -4.94 -6.53 1.27
CA ALA A 19 -6.12 -6.78 2.09
C ALA A 19 -7.08 -5.58 2.05
N GLY A 20 -6.56 -4.35 2.25
CA GLY A 20 -7.33 -3.11 2.13
C GLY A 20 -7.99 -2.93 0.76
N LEU A 21 -7.28 -3.27 -0.32
CA LEU A 21 -7.83 -3.25 -1.69
C LEU A 21 -9.05 -4.19 -1.86
N ARG A 22 -9.13 -5.29 -1.10
CA ARG A 22 -10.23 -6.26 -1.20
C ARG A 22 -11.50 -5.77 -0.50
N ASP A 23 -11.32 -5.00 0.56
CA ASP A 23 -12.39 -4.58 1.46
C ASP A 23 -12.93 -3.18 1.11
N ALA A 24 -12.24 -2.42 0.26
CA ALA A 24 -12.69 -1.13 -0.24
C ALA A 24 -14.05 -1.19 -0.99
N PRO A 25 -15.01 -0.30 -0.66
CA PRO A 25 -16.40 -0.36 -1.15
C PRO A 25 -16.57 0.02 -2.63
N ASN A 26 -15.65 0.80 -3.22
CA ASN A 26 -15.71 1.27 -4.61
C ASN A 26 -15.19 0.24 -5.64
N ARG A 27 -15.57 -1.02 -5.47
CA ARG A 27 -15.10 -2.16 -6.26
C ARG A 27 -15.36 -1.96 -7.77
N ALA A 28 -14.28 -1.82 -8.53
CA ALA A 28 -14.18 -2.51 -9.81
C ALA A 28 -13.94 -4.00 -9.53
N ALA A 29 -15.00 -4.74 -9.15
CA ALA A 29 -14.98 -6.11 -8.61
C ALA A 29 -14.28 -7.19 -9.46
N GLY A 30 -13.77 -6.85 -10.64
CA GLY A 30 -12.97 -7.73 -11.50
C GLY A 30 -11.47 -7.37 -11.61
N ARG A 31 -10.99 -6.31 -10.94
CA ARG A 31 -9.62 -5.77 -11.15
C ARG A 31 -8.66 -5.98 -9.95
N THR A 32 -9.17 -6.21 -8.74
CA THR A 32 -8.38 -6.60 -7.56
C THR A 32 -8.14 -8.12 -7.52
N THR A 33 -7.35 -8.61 -8.47
CA THR A 33 -7.03 -10.04 -8.62
C THR A 33 -5.63 -10.34 -8.10
N ILE A 34 -5.27 -11.62 -8.01
CA ILE A 34 -3.89 -12.08 -7.78
C ILE A 34 -2.90 -11.36 -8.73
N ARG A 35 -3.32 -11.03 -9.96
CA ARG A 35 -2.50 -10.29 -10.94
C ARG A 35 -2.12 -8.88 -10.47
N ALA A 36 -2.97 -8.21 -9.69
CA ALA A 36 -2.67 -6.91 -9.11
C ALA A 36 -1.56 -7.04 -8.07
N LEU A 37 -1.68 -8.02 -7.15
CA LEU A 37 -0.64 -8.33 -6.17
C LEU A 37 0.69 -8.69 -6.85
N GLU A 38 0.67 -9.57 -7.86
CA GLU A 38 1.86 -9.89 -8.63
C GLU A 38 2.47 -8.65 -9.33
N SER A 39 1.64 -7.69 -9.73
CA SER A 39 2.12 -6.46 -10.36
C SER A 39 2.79 -5.55 -9.35
N LEU A 40 2.23 -5.44 -8.14
CA LEU A 40 2.87 -4.75 -7.01
C LEU A 40 4.24 -5.38 -6.70
N VAL A 41 4.29 -6.71 -6.55
CA VAL A 41 5.54 -7.45 -6.31
C VAL A 41 6.58 -7.15 -7.40
N ARG A 42 6.19 -7.24 -8.68
CA ARG A 42 7.11 -6.97 -9.80
C ARG A 42 7.61 -5.51 -9.81
N LEU A 43 6.77 -4.55 -9.44
CA LEU A 43 7.15 -3.14 -9.35
C LEU A 43 8.08 -2.88 -8.15
N THR A 44 7.82 -3.47 -6.99
CA THR A 44 8.68 -3.38 -5.80
C THR A 44 10.07 -3.93 -6.10
N GLN A 45 10.15 -5.09 -6.75
CA GLN A 45 11.42 -5.64 -7.24
C GLN A 45 12.07 -4.76 -8.31
N ALA A 46 11.29 -4.11 -9.18
CA ALA A 46 11.82 -3.17 -10.15
C ALA A 46 12.44 -1.94 -9.49
N HIS A 47 11.80 -1.41 -8.45
CA HIS A 47 12.32 -0.29 -7.67
C HIS A 47 13.64 -0.65 -6.97
N ALA A 48 13.71 -1.82 -6.35
CA ALA A 48 14.96 -2.34 -5.76
C ALA A 48 16.08 -2.48 -6.80
N ARG A 49 15.76 -2.94 -8.03
CA ARG A 49 16.72 -2.99 -9.15
C ARG A 49 17.22 -1.61 -9.54
N LEU A 50 16.37 -0.60 -9.56
CA LEU A 50 16.75 0.79 -9.86
C LEU A 50 17.67 1.36 -8.79
N ARG A 51 17.49 0.95 -7.53
CA ARG A 51 18.39 1.27 -6.42
C ARG A 51 19.66 0.39 -6.38
N CYS A 52 19.87 -0.48 -7.37
CA CYS A 52 20.97 -1.46 -7.41
C CYS A 52 21.03 -2.35 -6.17
N SER A 53 19.88 -2.63 -5.54
CA SER A 53 19.77 -3.48 -4.36
C SER A 53 19.55 -4.95 -4.75
N ALA A 54 20.10 -5.86 -3.94
CA ALA A 54 19.85 -7.29 -4.01
C ALA A 54 18.59 -7.73 -3.25
N VAL A 55 18.02 -6.85 -2.41
CA VAL A 55 16.82 -7.10 -1.60
C VAL A 55 15.83 -5.97 -1.84
N ALA A 56 14.57 -6.33 -2.06
CA ALA A 56 13.46 -5.40 -2.11
C ALA A 56 12.89 -5.24 -0.71
N THR A 57 13.01 -4.01 -0.19
CA THR A 57 12.72 -3.63 1.18
C THR A 57 11.36 -2.97 1.32
N GLU A 58 10.92 -2.78 2.55
CA GLU A 58 9.75 -1.98 2.94
C GLU A 58 9.67 -0.64 2.18
N ASP A 59 10.78 0.10 2.06
CA ASP A 59 10.82 1.38 1.35
C ASP A 59 10.47 1.26 -0.14
N ASP A 60 10.85 0.13 -0.77
CA ASP A 60 10.47 -0.15 -2.16
C ASP A 60 8.97 -0.44 -2.28
N ALA A 61 8.38 -1.14 -1.30
CA ALA A 61 6.96 -1.42 -1.25
C ALA A 61 6.14 -0.12 -1.06
N VAL A 62 6.54 0.71 -0.09
CA VAL A 62 5.93 2.01 0.19
C VAL A 62 5.99 2.93 -1.04
N SER A 63 7.15 2.99 -1.71
CA SER A 63 7.31 3.80 -2.93
C SER A 63 6.31 3.39 -4.03
N VAL A 64 6.09 2.09 -4.20
CA VAL A 64 5.13 1.55 -5.17
C VAL A 64 3.68 1.82 -4.75
N ILE A 65 3.36 1.72 -3.46
CA ILE A 65 2.02 2.04 -2.95
C ILE A 65 1.70 3.52 -3.20
N ILE A 66 2.61 4.43 -2.84
CA ILE A 66 2.46 5.86 -3.12
C ILE A 66 2.24 6.07 -4.62
N LEU A 67 3.01 5.39 -5.49
CA LEU A 67 2.81 5.47 -6.93
C LEU A 67 1.41 5.00 -7.37
N MET A 68 0.87 3.94 -6.77
CA MET A 68 -0.47 3.44 -7.10
C MET A 68 -1.59 4.39 -6.63
N GLU A 69 -1.48 4.94 -5.42
CA GLU A 69 -2.45 5.90 -4.87
C GLU A 69 -2.43 7.24 -5.63
N THR A 70 -1.25 7.67 -6.11
CA THR A 70 -1.11 8.92 -6.87
C THR A 70 -1.60 8.84 -8.31
N GLN A 71 -1.81 7.64 -8.86
CA GLN A 71 -2.18 7.49 -10.26
C GLN A 71 -3.69 7.69 -10.48
N SER A 72 -4.05 8.90 -10.92
CA SER A 72 -5.39 9.24 -11.38
C SER A 72 -5.91 8.24 -12.41
N GLY A 73 -7.02 7.54 -12.09
CA GLY A 73 -7.70 6.62 -13.00
C GLY A 73 -7.50 5.12 -12.70
N LEU A 74 -6.70 4.75 -11.70
CA LEU A 74 -6.70 3.39 -11.16
C LEU A 74 -7.69 3.26 -9.99
N PRO A 75 -8.47 2.16 -9.92
CA PRO A 75 -9.38 1.89 -8.80
C PRO A 75 -8.62 1.33 -7.58
N LEU A 76 -7.35 1.70 -7.42
CA LEU A 76 -6.49 1.21 -6.34
C LEU A 76 -6.36 2.18 -5.18
N ASN A 77 -6.90 3.41 -5.30
CA ASN A 77 -6.80 4.48 -4.30
C ASN A 77 -7.62 4.18 -3.01
N CYS A 78 -7.28 3.11 -2.30
CA CYS A 78 -8.02 2.63 -1.12
C CYS A 78 -7.54 3.29 0.17
N LEU A 79 -6.31 3.80 0.21
CA LEU A 79 -5.77 4.48 1.40
C LEU A 79 -6.21 5.94 1.49
N ASN A 80 -6.76 6.49 0.40
CA ASN A 80 -7.12 7.91 0.29
C ASN A 80 -5.98 8.81 0.78
N LEU A 81 -4.75 8.43 0.41
CA LEU A 81 -3.55 9.10 0.88
C LEU A 81 -3.63 10.58 0.48
N PRO A 82 -3.24 11.53 1.35
CA PRO A 82 -3.13 12.93 0.96
C PRO A 82 -1.98 13.07 -0.04
N VAL A 83 -2.28 12.84 -1.32
CA VAL A 83 -1.36 13.08 -2.42
C VAL A 83 -1.20 14.59 -2.50
N GLY A 84 -0.09 15.07 -1.94
CA GLY A 84 0.25 16.49 -1.90
C GLY A 84 0.12 17.13 -3.28
N ALA A 85 -0.23 18.41 -3.29
CA ALA A 85 -0.30 19.22 -4.50
C ALA A 85 1.03 19.11 -5.30
N PRO A 86 1.00 19.31 -6.64
CA PRO A 86 2.20 19.22 -7.45
C PRO A 86 3.26 20.18 -6.93
N ARG A 87 4.43 19.65 -6.54
CA ARG A 87 5.62 20.37 -6.06
C ARG A 87 5.36 21.38 -4.95
N ASP A 88 5.39 20.94 -3.70
CA ASP A 88 5.50 21.83 -2.54
C ASP A 88 6.98 22.02 -2.12
N ALA A 89 7.24 22.93 -1.17
CA ALA A 89 8.62 23.30 -0.77
C ALA A 89 9.46 22.11 -0.25
N SER A 90 8.79 21.01 0.15
CA SER A 90 9.40 19.76 0.59
C SER A 90 10.06 18.97 -0.56
N ASP A 91 9.77 19.27 -1.83
CA ASP A 91 10.48 18.70 -3.00
C ASP A 91 11.99 19.02 -3.02
N GLN A 92 12.44 20.00 -2.21
CA GLN A 92 13.87 20.28 -2.01
C GLN A 92 14.57 19.21 -1.15
N PHE A 93 13.80 18.43 -0.39
CA PHE A 93 14.27 17.36 0.49
C PHE A 93 13.50 16.06 0.16
N PRO A 94 13.92 15.33 -0.88
CA PRO A 94 13.23 14.12 -1.35
C PRO A 94 13.05 13.08 -0.23
N ASP A 95 14.05 12.96 0.64
CA ASP A 95 14.04 11.99 1.74
C ASP A 95 13.01 12.35 2.81
N GLU A 96 12.90 13.62 3.19
CA GLU A 96 11.89 14.08 4.18
C GLU A 96 10.48 13.93 3.64
N THR A 97 10.28 14.26 2.36
CA THR A 97 9.01 14.04 1.67
C THR A 97 8.64 12.57 1.63
N PHE A 98 9.61 11.69 1.36
CA PHE A 98 9.41 10.25 1.39
C PHE A 98 9.04 9.75 2.78
N LEU A 99 9.79 10.13 3.82
CA LEU A 99 9.54 9.69 5.20
C LEU A 99 8.13 10.09 5.69
N ARG A 100 7.71 11.32 5.41
CA ARG A 100 6.37 11.79 5.76
C ARG A 100 5.26 11.01 5.04
N ARG A 101 5.48 10.69 3.75
CA ARG A 101 4.51 9.88 2.98
C ARG A 101 4.53 8.43 3.44
N LYS A 102 5.68 7.90 3.83
CA LYS A 102 5.83 6.57 4.41
C LYS A 102 5.01 6.47 5.70
N GLU A 103 5.17 7.43 6.62
CA GLU A 103 4.37 7.51 7.85
C GLU A 103 2.85 7.52 7.53
N ALA A 104 2.40 8.36 6.60
CA ALA A 104 1.00 8.40 6.21
C ALA A 104 0.48 7.08 5.59
N VAL A 105 1.34 6.30 4.92
CA VAL A 105 0.97 4.97 4.43
C VAL A 105 0.79 4.01 5.60
N PHE A 106 1.69 4.03 6.59
CA PHE A 106 1.56 3.18 7.78
C PHE A 106 0.32 3.51 8.61
N ASP A 107 0.09 4.79 8.90
CA ASP A 107 -1.11 5.23 9.61
C ASP A 107 -2.39 4.78 8.89
N ALA A 108 -2.40 4.83 7.56
CA ALA A 108 -3.54 4.39 6.76
C ALA A 108 -3.71 2.85 6.76
N LEU A 109 -2.62 2.09 6.76
CA LEU A 109 -2.66 0.63 6.85
C LEU A 109 -3.13 0.18 8.24
N ASP A 110 -2.63 0.79 9.31
CA ASP A 110 -3.04 0.48 10.69
C ASP A 110 -4.54 0.77 10.88
N ALA A 111 -5.04 1.89 10.32
CA ALA A 111 -6.47 2.21 10.36
C ALA A 111 -7.35 1.21 9.62
N LEU A 112 -6.84 0.53 8.58
CA LEU A 112 -7.59 -0.52 7.87
C LEU A 112 -7.67 -1.80 8.70
N ASP A 113 -6.61 -2.14 9.43
CA ASP A 113 -6.60 -3.32 10.29
C ASP A 113 -7.57 -3.16 11.47
N ASP A 114 -7.63 -1.98 12.11
CA ASP A 114 -8.56 -1.66 13.21
C ASP A 114 -10.05 -1.79 12.80
N GLU A 115 -10.41 -1.35 11.60
CA GLU A 115 -11.79 -1.45 11.08
C GLU A 115 -12.22 -2.90 10.81
N SER A 116 -11.27 -3.78 10.51
CA SER A 116 -11.55 -5.20 10.26
C SER A 116 -11.92 -5.97 11.54
N ASP A 117 -11.35 -5.59 12.68
CA ASP A 117 -11.61 -6.20 14.00
C ASP A 117 -12.92 -5.69 14.64
N GLY A 118 -13.40 -4.50 14.25
CA GLY A 118 -14.64 -3.90 14.76
C GLY A 118 -15.94 -4.57 14.29
N ALA A 119 -15.91 -5.39 13.24
CA ALA A 119 -17.10 -6.00 12.63
C ALA A 119 -17.57 -7.32 13.29
N GLY A 120 -16.89 -7.81 14.34
CA GLY A 120 -17.14 -9.12 14.96
C GLY A 120 -18.17 -9.20 16.08
N GLY A 121 -18.83 -8.10 16.47
CA GLY A 121 -19.54 -7.99 17.76
C GLY A 121 -21.05 -7.73 17.71
N ALA A 122 -21.86 -8.51 17.00
CA ALA A 122 -23.32 -8.47 17.12
C ALA A 122 -23.99 -9.83 16.89
N GLY A 123 -23.67 -10.80 17.75
CA GLY A 123 -24.28 -12.13 17.77
C GLY A 123 -25.20 -12.34 18.98
N SER A 124 -26.51 -12.27 18.74
CA SER A 124 -27.63 -12.90 19.45
C SER A 124 -27.73 -12.82 20.99
N GLY A 125 -28.74 -12.09 21.46
CA GLY A 125 -29.36 -12.27 22.78
C GLY A 125 -30.88 -12.35 22.64
N GLY A 126 -31.39 -13.42 22.03
CA GLY A 126 -32.81 -13.74 21.95
C GLY A 126 -33.11 -14.98 22.79
N GLY A 127 -33.94 -14.83 23.82
CA GLY A 127 -34.38 -15.94 24.67
C GLY A 127 -35.29 -15.45 25.80
N GLY A 128 -36.58 -15.36 25.51
CA GLY A 128 -37.67 -15.13 26.45
C GLY A 128 -38.95 -15.72 25.88
#